data_AF-A0A024K799-F1
#
_entry.id   AF-A0A024K799-F1
#
_cell.length_a   1.000
_cell.length_b   1.000
_cell.length_c   1.000
_cell.angle_alpha   90.00
_cell.angle_beta   90.00
_cell.angle_gamma   90.00
#
_symmetry.space_group_name_H-M   'P 1'
#
loop_
_entity.id
_entity.type
_entity.pdbx_description
1 polymer ?
#
loop_
_entity_poly.entity_id
_entity_poly.type
_entity_poly.pdbx_seq_one_letter_code
_entity_poly.pdbx_strand_id
1 'polypeptide(L)'
;MEVGPELVDELIAMEEFVAGEAARIIAAAPAEGTVVLRAVVDQAEFEDAHPDARTLRDLAAYPLSLQHVAVGRAAGQLSRHGRVVEVYRGEQRGDLTVRRLAAGLLKEETARLLGVDAKRYAKFERSTAAPPAGLVAELQAVDDFIAASAEQLEVAEVDGVSVVLMFDDQDAFERTYPQARTKRDGRVYPRRVHRVAAARRAHELEAAGGSARIAVVDAQ
;
A
#
# COMPACT_ATOMS: atom_id res chain seq x y z
N MET A 1 -8.82 -12.49 -18.17
CA MET A 1 -9.73 -13.07 -17.17
C MET A 1 -10.60 -11.92 -16.73
N GLU A 2 -11.84 -11.86 -17.19
CA GLU A 2 -12.77 -10.78 -16.78
C GLU A 2 -13.10 -10.95 -15.31
N VAL A 3 -12.97 -9.88 -14.53
CA VAL A 3 -13.32 -9.86 -13.11
C VAL A 3 -14.84 -9.74 -13.04
N GLY A 4 -15.52 -10.77 -12.52
CA GLY A 4 -16.97 -10.74 -12.33
C GLY A 4 -17.40 -9.61 -11.37
N PRO A 5 -18.63 -9.06 -11.50
CA PRO A 5 -19.11 -7.96 -10.66
C PRO A 5 -18.97 -8.23 -9.15
N GLU A 6 -19.23 -9.46 -8.72
CA GLU A 6 -19.09 -9.90 -7.33
C GLU A 6 -17.65 -9.84 -6.79
N LEU A 7 -16.65 -9.99 -7.66
CA LEU A 7 -15.25 -9.81 -7.29
C LEU A 7 -14.87 -8.33 -7.19
N VAL A 8 -15.58 -7.45 -7.89
CA VAL A 8 -15.36 -6.00 -7.79
C VAL A 8 -15.86 -5.48 -6.44
N ASP A 9 -17.10 -5.83 -6.07
CA ASP A 9 -17.67 -5.41 -4.78
C ASP A 9 -16.83 -5.91 -3.59
N GLU A 10 -16.32 -7.13 -3.69
CA GLU A 10 -15.41 -7.71 -2.71
C GLU A 10 -14.11 -6.91 -2.59
N LEU A 11 -13.49 -6.52 -3.71
CA LEU A 11 -12.27 -5.72 -3.71
C LEU A 11 -12.50 -4.31 -3.15
N ILE A 12 -13.66 -3.70 -3.43
CA ILE A 12 -14.07 -2.41 -2.86
C ILE A 12 -14.19 -2.54 -1.34
N ALA A 13 -14.90 -3.56 -0.85
CA ALA A 13 -15.07 -3.78 0.58
C ALA A 13 -13.74 -4.05 1.31
N MET A 14 -12.81 -4.77 0.69
CA MET A 14 -11.45 -4.96 1.24
C MET A 14 -10.67 -3.63 1.29
N GLU A 15 -10.78 -2.79 0.26
CA GLU A 15 -10.13 -1.48 0.23
C GLU A 15 -10.73 -0.52 1.26
N GLU A 16 -12.05 -0.50 1.41
CA GLU A 16 -12.77 0.25 2.45
C GLU A 16 -12.29 -0.16 3.86
N PHE A 17 -12.13 -1.46 4.12
CA PHE A 17 -11.57 -1.94 5.38
C PHE A 17 -10.16 -1.37 5.62
N VAL A 18 -9.29 -1.44 4.61
CA VAL A 18 -7.91 -0.95 4.70
C VAL A 18 -7.87 0.56 4.94
N ALA A 19 -8.68 1.33 4.20
CA ALA A 19 -8.75 2.79 4.32
C ALA A 19 -9.30 3.21 5.70
N GLY A 20 -10.39 2.57 6.15
CA GLY A 20 -10.99 2.83 7.45
C GLY A 20 -10.05 2.49 8.61
N GLU A 21 -9.35 1.35 8.53
CA GLU A 21 -8.36 0.97 9.54
C GLU A 21 -7.16 1.92 9.57
N ALA A 22 -6.65 2.33 8.40
CA ALA A 22 -5.57 3.31 8.34
C ALA A 22 -5.98 4.65 8.96
N ALA A 23 -7.19 5.14 8.65
CA ALA A 23 -7.73 6.37 9.21
C ALA A 23 -7.87 6.30 10.74
N ARG A 24 -8.36 5.18 11.28
CA ARG A 24 -8.42 4.94 12.74
C ARG A 24 -7.05 5.00 13.38
N ILE A 25 -6.05 4.33 12.80
CA ILE A 25 -4.67 4.32 13.30
C ILE A 25 -4.08 5.74 13.32
N ILE A 26 -4.28 6.51 12.25
CA ILE A 26 -3.78 7.90 12.15
C ILE A 26 -4.46 8.78 13.20
N ALA A 27 -5.79 8.68 13.35
CA ALA A 27 -6.55 9.48 14.31
C ALA A 27 -6.15 9.18 15.77
N ALA A 28 -5.76 7.94 16.06
CA ALA A 28 -5.29 7.51 17.38
C ALA A 28 -3.81 7.82 17.65
N ALA A 29 -3.04 8.25 16.65
CA ALA A 29 -1.62 8.53 16.83
C ALA A 29 -1.43 9.73 17.79
N PRO A 30 -0.49 9.65 18.75
CA PRO A 30 -0.22 10.77 19.66
C PRO A 30 0.19 12.00 18.85
N ALA A 31 -0.11 13.22 19.31
CA ALA A 31 0.25 14.45 18.60
C ALA A 31 1.76 14.74 18.61
N GLU A 32 2.47 14.30 19.66
CA GLU A 32 3.89 14.53 19.87
C GLU A 32 4.66 13.22 20.08
N GLY A 33 5.99 13.28 19.92
CA GLY A 33 6.88 12.15 20.13
C GLY A 33 6.83 11.09 19.02
N THR A 34 7.47 9.96 19.31
CA THR A 34 7.53 8.79 18.42
C THR A 34 6.19 8.08 18.41
N VAL A 35 5.64 7.87 17.21
CA VAL A 35 4.42 7.10 17.02
C VAL A 35 4.78 5.62 16.93
N VAL A 36 4.22 4.81 17.82
CA VAL A 36 4.41 3.35 17.82
C VAL A 36 3.15 2.69 17.31
N LEU A 37 3.24 2.01 16.17
CA LEU A 37 2.14 1.27 15.56
C LEU A 37 2.30 -0.24 15.81
N ARG A 38 1.18 -0.93 15.99
CA ARG A 38 1.12 -2.38 16.21
C ARG A 38 0.42 -3.04 15.02
N ALA A 39 1.11 -3.98 14.40
CA ALA A 39 0.57 -4.89 13.42
C ALA A 39 0.31 -6.24 14.08
N VAL A 40 -0.82 -6.86 13.76
CA VAL A 40 -1.21 -8.18 14.29
C VAL A 40 -0.20 -9.25 13.91
N VAL A 41 0.06 -10.18 14.82
CA VAL A 41 1.10 -11.21 14.70
C VAL A 41 0.66 -12.37 13.82
N ASP A 42 -0.58 -12.81 14.00
CA ASP A 42 -1.16 -13.95 13.30
C ASP A 42 -2.64 -13.71 12.94
N GLN A 43 -3.22 -14.71 12.27
CA GLN A 43 -4.59 -14.63 11.76
C GLN A 43 -5.63 -14.69 12.89
N ALA A 44 -5.34 -15.37 14.01
CA ALA A 44 -6.27 -15.45 15.12
C ALA A 44 -6.39 -14.10 15.83
N GLU A 45 -5.25 -13.44 16.08
CA GLU A 45 -5.25 -12.07 16.63
C GLU A 45 -6.00 -11.09 15.71
N PHE A 46 -5.85 -11.23 14.39
CA PHE A 46 -6.60 -10.42 13.43
C PHE A 46 -8.11 -10.66 13.53
N GLU A 47 -8.56 -11.90 13.54
CA GLU A 47 -9.98 -12.26 13.62
C GLU A 47 -10.62 -11.81 14.94
N ASP A 48 -9.87 -11.89 16.04
CA ASP A 48 -10.32 -11.39 17.35
C ASP A 48 -10.45 -9.86 17.36
N ALA A 49 -9.52 -9.14 16.74
CA ALA A 49 -9.52 -7.68 16.67
C ALA A 49 -10.51 -7.12 15.64
N HIS A 50 -10.80 -7.89 14.59
CA HIS A 50 -11.64 -7.48 13.46
C HIS A 50 -12.65 -8.57 13.08
N PRO A 51 -13.61 -8.92 13.96
CA PRO A 51 -14.53 -10.03 13.74
C PRO A 51 -15.41 -9.86 12.49
N ASP A 52 -15.65 -8.61 12.08
CA ASP A 52 -16.47 -8.23 10.93
C ASP A 52 -15.67 -8.11 9.62
N ALA A 53 -14.33 -8.22 9.66
CA ALA A 53 -13.49 -8.17 8.46
C ALA A 53 -13.57 -9.51 7.70
N ARG A 54 -14.64 -9.68 6.93
CA ARG A 54 -14.99 -10.93 6.25
C ARG A 54 -15.44 -10.68 4.82
N THR A 55 -15.19 -11.66 3.96
CA THR A 55 -15.65 -11.64 2.58
C THR A 55 -17.16 -11.59 2.49
N LEU A 56 -17.70 -10.83 1.55
CA LEU A 56 -19.14 -10.64 1.40
C LEU A 56 -19.86 -11.95 1.07
N ARG A 57 -19.23 -12.79 0.25
CA ARG A 57 -19.85 -14.02 -0.27
C ARG A 57 -19.80 -15.18 0.71
N ASP A 58 -18.58 -15.55 1.14
CA ASP A 58 -18.36 -16.79 1.90
C ASP A 58 -18.21 -16.54 3.40
N LEU A 59 -18.27 -15.27 3.84
CA LEU A 59 -18.02 -14.83 5.21
C LEU A 59 -16.67 -15.34 5.78
N ALA A 60 -15.73 -15.65 4.89
CA ALA A 60 -14.38 -16.04 5.24
C ALA A 60 -13.64 -14.82 5.80
N ALA A 61 -12.85 -14.99 6.85
CA ALA A 61 -12.06 -13.89 7.39
C ALA A 61 -11.13 -13.33 6.32
N TYR A 62 -11.02 -12.00 6.28
CA TYR A 62 -10.00 -11.34 5.50
C TYR A 62 -8.61 -11.79 5.95
N PRO A 63 -7.63 -11.84 5.03
CA PRO A 63 -6.27 -12.16 5.42
C PRO A 63 -5.70 -11.02 6.27
N LEU A 64 -5.01 -11.37 7.36
CA LEU A 64 -4.35 -10.41 8.27
C LEU A 64 -3.46 -9.38 7.54
N SER A 65 -2.98 -9.70 6.34
CA SER A 65 -2.20 -8.78 5.51
C SER A 65 -2.94 -7.50 5.15
N LEU A 66 -4.29 -7.48 5.15
CA LEU A 66 -5.03 -6.22 4.96
C LEU A 66 -4.77 -5.24 6.11
N GLN A 67 -4.70 -5.72 7.36
CA GLN A 67 -4.30 -4.88 8.50
C GLN A 67 -2.85 -4.41 8.35
N HIS A 68 -1.94 -5.26 7.87
CA HIS A 68 -0.56 -4.85 7.62
C HIS A 68 -0.47 -3.76 6.54
N VAL A 69 -1.30 -3.83 5.50
CA VAL A 69 -1.42 -2.76 4.49
C VAL A 69 -1.92 -1.47 5.15
N ALA A 70 -2.97 -1.53 5.97
CA ALA A 70 -3.52 -0.36 6.67
C ALA A 70 -2.48 0.31 7.59
N VAL A 71 -1.75 -0.48 8.39
CA VAL A 71 -0.65 0.01 9.24
C VAL A 71 0.46 0.64 8.40
N GLY A 72 0.79 0.06 7.25
CA GLY A 72 1.81 0.60 6.34
C GLY A 72 1.40 1.94 5.72
N ARG A 73 0.13 2.08 5.32
CA ARG A 73 -0.44 3.34 4.83
C ARG A 73 -0.44 4.42 5.92
N ALA A 74 -0.87 4.07 7.13
CA ALA A 74 -0.81 4.96 8.28
C ALA A 74 0.63 5.40 8.59
N ALA A 75 1.58 4.47 8.59
CA ALA A 75 3.00 4.78 8.80
C ALA A 75 3.53 5.74 7.72
N GLY A 76 3.20 5.51 6.45
CA GLY A 76 3.57 6.38 5.33
C GLY A 76 3.03 7.80 5.48
N GLN A 77 1.74 7.93 5.79
CA GLN A 77 1.08 9.22 5.98
C GLN A 77 1.63 9.98 7.19
N LEU A 78 1.80 9.31 8.34
CA LEU A 78 2.37 9.93 9.53
C LEU A 78 3.81 10.41 9.28
N SER A 79 4.63 9.60 8.61
CA SER A 79 5.99 9.99 8.23
C SER A 79 6.03 11.19 7.27
N ARG A 80 5.09 11.31 6.31
CA ARG A 80 4.94 12.53 5.48
C ARG A 80 4.66 13.78 6.30
N HIS A 81 3.94 13.64 7.41
CA HIS A 81 3.70 14.74 8.36
C HIS A 81 4.88 14.96 9.34
N GLY A 82 6.07 14.47 9.01
CA GLY A 82 7.29 14.65 9.81
C GLY A 82 7.32 13.82 11.09
N ARG A 83 6.44 12.85 11.26
CA ARG A 83 6.40 12.00 12.46
C ARG A 83 7.45 10.89 12.39
N VAL A 84 8.14 10.65 13.50
CA VAL A 84 8.97 9.45 13.68
C VAL A 84 8.04 8.29 13.98
N VAL A 85 8.05 7.26 13.14
CA VAL A 85 7.14 6.10 13.25
C VAL A 85 7.96 4.84 13.43
N GLU A 86 7.60 4.04 14.42
CA GLU A 86 8.07 2.68 14.59
C GLU A 86 6.90 1.71 14.48
N VAL A 87 7.11 0.58 13.80
CA VAL A 87 6.08 -0.45 13.66
C VAL A 87 6.57 -1.75 14.29
N TYR A 88 5.73 -2.37 15.11
CA TYR A 88 6.00 -3.66 15.74
C TYR A 88 4.96 -4.69 15.34
N ARG A 89 5.39 -5.93 15.15
CA ARG A 89 4.55 -7.13 15.03
C ARG A 89 4.96 -8.09 16.15
N GLY A 90 4.24 -8.04 17.26
CA GLY A 90 4.72 -8.62 18.52
C GLY A 90 6.04 -7.95 18.93
N GLU A 91 7.08 -8.76 19.17
CA GLU A 91 8.45 -8.30 19.47
C GLU A 91 9.27 -7.92 18.22
N GLN A 92 8.80 -8.27 17.02
CA GLN A 92 9.54 -8.03 15.78
C GLN A 92 9.31 -6.60 15.26
N ARG A 93 10.32 -6.04 14.59
CA ARG A 93 10.21 -4.77 13.87
C ARG A 93 9.47 -4.99 12.55
N GLY A 94 8.25 -4.48 12.49
CA GLY A 94 7.32 -4.63 11.38
C GLY A 94 7.51 -3.60 10.26
N ASP A 95 8.39 -2.61 10.42
CA ASP A 95 8.46 -1.42 9.56
C ASP A 95 8.61 -1.78 8.07
N LEU A 96 9.54 -2.69 7.74
CA LEU A 96 9.75 -3.11 6.35
C LEU A 96 8.58 -3.92 5.80
N THR A 97 7.97 -4.77 6.62
CA THR A 97 6.87 -5.65 6.18
C THR A 97 5.65 -4.81 5.79
N VAL A 98 5.20 -3.92 6.68
CA VAL A 98 3.97 -3.14 6.45
C VAL A 98 4.14 -2.14 5.32
N ARG A 99 5.30 -1.47 5.22
CA ARG A 99 5.58 -0.49 4.17
C ARG A 99 5.67 -1.15 2.80
N ARG A 100 6.30 -2.33 2.73
CA ARG A 100 6.35 -3.13 1.50
C ARG A 100 4.95 -3.53 1.03
N LEU A 101 4.13 -4.05 1.95
CA LEU A 101 2.76 -4.48 1.63
C LEU A 101 1.89 -3.29 1.22
N ALA A 102 2.01 -2.13 1.88
CA ALA A 102 1.30 -0.91 1.51
C ALA A 102 1.69 -0.36 0.13
N ALA A 103 2.92 -0.62 -0.33
CA ALA A 103 3.40 -0.33 -1.68
C ALA A 103 3.03 -1.43 -2.70
N GLY A 104 2.31 -2.49 -2.28
CA GLY A 104 1.93 -3.62 -3.11
C GLY A 104 3.10 -4.54 -3.50
N LEU A 105 4.30 -4.34 -2.95
CA LEU A 105 5.52 -5.00 -3.43
C LEU A 105 5.67 -6.42 -2.89
N LEU A 106 6.18 -7.31 -3.74
CA LEU A 106 6.55 -8.67 -3.34
C LEU A 106 7.91 -8.68 -2.65
N LYS A 107 8.19 -9.68 -1.80
CA LYS A 107 9.45 -9.75 -1.03
C LYS A 107 10.70 -9.76 -1.92
N GLU A 108 10.74 -10.62 -2.93
CA GLU A 108 11.89 -10.73 -3.84
C GLU A 108 12.04 -9.49 -4.73
N GLU A 109 10.94 -8.94 -5.21
CA GLU A 109 10.89 -7.68 -5.94
C GLU A 109 11.45 -6.53 -5.09
N THR A 110 11.08 -6.46 -3.82
CA THR A 110 11.57 -5.44 -2.88
C THR A 110 13.04 -5.62 -2.58
N ALA A 111 13.51 -6.84 -2.36
CA ALA A 111 14.93 -7.10 -2.15
C ALA A 111 15.76 -6.65 -3.36
N ARG A 112 15.30 -6.96 -4.57
CA ARG A 112 15.92 -6.48 -5.82
C ARG A 112 15.85 -4.96 -5.94
N LEU A 113 14.70 -4.34 -5.67
CA LEU A 113 14.54 -2.89 -5.73
C LEU A 113 15.51 -2.19 -4.78
N LEU A 114 15.61 -2.67 -3.54
CA LEU A 114 16.47 -2.11 -2.51
C LEU A 114 17.95 -2.54 -2.65
N GLY A 115 18.29 -3.35 -3.66
CA GLY A 115 19.64 -3.91 -3.86
C GLY A 115 20.18 -4.65 -2.64
N VAL A 116 19.33 -5.43 -1.99
CA VAL A 116 19.68 -6.30 -0.86
C VAL A 116 19.45 -7.75 -1.27
N ASP A 117 20.31 -8.66 -0.80
CA ASP A 117 20.06 -10.10 -0.96
C ASP A 117 18.70 -10.50 -0.33
N ALA A 118 17.95 -11.39 -1.00
CA ALA A 118 16.61 -11.78 -0.58
C ALA A 118 16.58 -12.44 0.81
N LYS A 119 17.57 -13.27 1.16
CA LYS A 119 17.66 -13.89 2.49
C LYS A 119 17.97 -12.84 3.54
N ARG A 120 18.85 -11.89 3.23
CA ARG A 120 19.17 -10.76 4.12
C ARG A 120 17.97 -9.86 4.35
N TYR A 121 17.22 -9.51 3.31
CA TYR A 121 15.98 -8.73 3.43
C TYR A 121 14.95 -9.47 4.30
N ALA A 122 14.75 -10.77 4.05
CA ALA A 122 13.84 -11.59 4.85
C ALA A 122 14.27 -11.69 6.33
N LYS A 123 15.58 -11.63 6.63
CA LYS A 123 16.09 -11.55 8.00
C LYS A 123 15.72 -10.21 8.65
N PHE A 124 15.80 -9.10 7.92
CA PHE A 124 15.40 -7.79 8.46
C PHE A 124 13.91 -7.76 8.80
N GLU A 125 13.03 -8.30 7.95
CA GLU A 125 11.57 -8.35 8.23
C GLU A 125 11.18 -9.22 9.45
N ARG A 126 12.09 -10.08 9.95
CA ARG A 126 11.86 -10.96 11.11
C ARG A 126 12.69 -10.58 12.32
N SER A 127 13.45 -9.49 12.24
CA SER A 127 14.35 -9.02 13.29
C SER A 127 13.58 -8.29 14.39
N THR A 128 14.04 -8.39 15.63
CA THR A 128 13.61 -7.51 16.73
C THR A 128 14.40 -6.20 16.78
N ALA A 129 15.58 -6.16 16.14
CA ALA A 129 16.36 -4.94 15.97
C ALA A 129 15.78 -4.05 14.85
N ALA A 130 15.89 -2.74 15.03
CA ALA A 130 15.47 -1.75 14.05
C ALA A 130 16.09 -2.04 12.67
N PRO A 131 15.30 -1.97 11.58
CA PRO A 131 15.83 -2.17 10.24
C PRO A 131 16.77 -0.99 9.87
N PRO A 132 17.67 -1.18 8.89
CA PRO A 132 18.49 -0.08 8.41
C PRO A 132 17.64 1.10 7.95
N ALA A 133 17.88 2.29 8.50
CA ALA A 133 17.06 3.48 8.25
C ALA A 133 16.96 3.82 6.76
N GLY A 134 18.03 3.58 5.98
CA GLY A 134 18.02 3.77 4.53
C GLY A 134 16.98 2.91 3.80
N LEU A 135 16.72 1.68 4.25
CA LEU A 135 15.70 0.82 3.63
C LEU A 135 14.28 1.30 3.94
N VAL A 136 14.07 1.80 5.16
CA VAL A 136 12.79 2.42 5.55
C VAL A 136 12.55 3.69 4.73
N ALA A 137 13.58 4.53 4.56
CA ALA A 137 13.51 5.75 3.77
C ALA A 137 13.22 5.49 2.28
N GLU A 138 13.77 4.43 1.69
CA GLU A 138 13.45 4.04 0.31
C GLU A 138 12.00 3.57 0.18
N LEU A 139 11.50 2.74 1.11
CA LEU A 139 10.09 2.33 1.09
C LEU A 139 9.13 3.51 1.37
N GLN A 140 9.54 4.48 2.19
CA GLN A 140 8.81 5.75 2.33
C GLN A 140 8.79 6.51 1.01
N ALA A 141 9.91 6.60 0.30
CA ALA A 141 9.96 7.28 -1.00
C ALA A 141 9.08 6.61 -2.06
N VAL A 142 8.91 5.29 -2.01
CA VAL A 142 7.95 4.57 -2.85
C VAL A 142 6.52 4.96 -2.47
N ASP A 143 6.17 4.98 -1.18
CA ASP A 143 4.81 5.39 -0.75
C ASP A 143 4.51 6.86 -1.06
N ASP A 144 5.49 7.75 -0.93
CA ASP A 144 5.37 9.16 -1.32
C ASP A 144 5.14 9.31 -2.83
N PHE A 145 5.86 8.52 -3.64
CA PHE A 145 5.61 8.47 -5.07
C PHE A 145 4.17 7.99 -5.36
N ILE A 146 3.71 6.93 -4.71
CA ILE A 146 2.35 6.41 -4.89
C ILE A 146 1.30 7.47 -4.55
N ALA A 147 1.46 8.18 -3.43
CA ALA A 147 0.54 9.25 -3.02
C ALA A 147 0.54 10.40 -4.05
N ALA A 148 1.71 10.90 -4.44
CA ALA A 148 1.81 11.97 -5.42
C ALA A 148 1.30 11.56 -6.81
N SER A 149 1.56 10.32 -7.24
CA SER A 149 1.06 9.81 -8.51
C SER A 149 -0.46 9.63 -8.50
N ALA A 150 -1.06 9.17 -7.41
CA ALA A 150 -2.51 9.00 -7.31
C ALA A 150 -3.25 10.33 -7.57
N GLU A 151 -2.74 11.44 -7.02
CA GLU A 151 -3.29 12.79 -7.23
C GLU A 151 -3.16 13.28 -8.69
N GLN A 152 -2.20 12.75 -9.44
CA GLN A 152 -1.86 13.18 -10.81
C GLN A 152 -2.44 12.29 -11.90
N LEU A 153 -3.05 11.16 -11.52
CA LEU A 153 -3.62 10.23 -12.50
C LEU A 153 -4.76 10.88 -13.27
N GLU A 154 -4.75 10.66 -14.58
CA GLU A 154 -5.83 11.10 -15.45
C GLU A 154 -7.13 10.37 -15.08
N VAL A 155 -8.20 11.15 -14.97
CA VAL A 155 -9.56 10.65 -14.73
C VAL A 155 -10.42 11.13 -15.89
N ALA A 156 -10.92 10.18 -16.68
CA ALA A 156 -11.89 10.44 -17.72
C ALA A 156 -13.31 10.22 -17.18
N GLU A 157 -14.28 11.04 -17.58
CA GLU A 157 -15.69 10.82 -17.25
C GLU A 157 -16.40 10.12 -18.40
N VAL A 158 -16.99 8.95 -18.13
CA VAL A 158 -17.73 8.16 -19.13
C VAL A 158 -19.08 7.75 -18.53
N ASP A 159 -20.17 8.26 -19.09
CA ASP A 159 -21.55 7.97 -18.64
C ASP A 159 -21.78 8.16 -17.12
N GLY A 160 -21.11 9.15 -16.53
CA GLY A 160 -21.20 9.45 -15.08
C GLY A 160 -20.34 8.53 -14.19
N VAL A 161 -19.41 7.79 -14.78
CA VAL A 161 -18.41 6.97 -14.10
C VAL A 161 -17.03 7.59 -14.32
N SER A 162 -16.30 7.82 -13.22
CA SER A 162 -14.93 8.27 -13.25
C SER A 162 -13.99 7.11 -13.59
N VAL A 163 -13.30 7.18 -14.71
CA VAL A 163 -12.37 6.15 -15.19
C VAL A 163 -10.93 6.62 -14.94
N VAL A 164 -10.27 6.03 -13.96
CA VAL A 164 -8.86 6.23 -13.66
C VAL A 164 -8.01 5.48 -14.67
N LEU A 165 -7.20 6.20 -15.43
CA LEU A 165 -6.33 5.62 -16.46
C LEU A 165 -5.00 5.18 -15.86
N MET A 166 -4.56 3.96 -16.16
CA MET A 166 -3.25 3.44 -15.72
C MET A 166 -2.47 2.77 -16.84
N PHE A 167 -1.15 2.76 -16.72
CA PHE A 167 -0.28 1.99 -17.60
C PHE A 167 -0.16 0.53 -17.12
N ASP A 168 -0.28 -0.43 -18.04
CA ASP A 168 0.09 -1.83 -17.78
C ASP A 168 1.40 -2.26 -18.47
N ASP A 169 2.09 -1.33 -19.09
CA ASP A 169 3.42 -1.54 -19.67
C ASP A 169 4.52 -0.87 -18.82
N GLN A 170 5.65 -1.56 -18.65
CA GLN A 170 6.76 -1.06 -17.84
C GLN A 170 7.49 0.08 -18.54
N ASP A 171 7.67 0.02 -19.86
CA ASP A 171 8.38 1.06 -20.60
C ASP A 171 7.54 2.34 -20.67
N ALA A 172 6.22 2.22 -20.83
CA ALA A 172 5.29 3.34 -20.71
C ALA A 172 5.35 3.99 -19.32
N PHE A 173 5.34 3.19 -18.25
CA PHE A 173 5.51 3.70 -16.88
C PHE A 173 6.84 4.46 -16.71
N GLU A 174 7.94 3.93 -17.25
CA GLU A 174 9.25 4.56 -17.17
C GLU A 174 9.36 5.87 -17.94
N ARG A 175 8.73 5.95 -19.11
CA ARG A 175 8.66 7.19 -19.91
C ARG A 175 7.84 8.26 -19.21
N THR A 176 6.69 7.90 -18.63
CA THR A 176 5.78 8.85 -17.98
C THR A 176 6.30 9.30 -16.62
N TYR A 177 6.93 8.40 -15.86
CA TYR A 177 7.45 8.67 -14.53
C TYR A 177 8.97 8.44 -14.45
N PRO A 178 9.79 9.26 -15.13
CA PRO A 178 11.25 9.12 -15.08
C PRO A 178 11.83 9.25 -13.66
N GLN A 179 11.10 9.93 -12.76
CA GLN A 179 11.41 10.10 -11.34
C GLN A 179 11.08 8.87 -10.47
N ALA A 180 10.36 7.87 -10.97
CA ALA A 180 9.97 6.66 -10.23
C ALA A 180 11.15 5.72 -10.03
N ARG A 181 12.14 6.16 -9.26
CA ARG A 181 13.43 5.50 -9.08
C ARG A 181 13.90 5.60 -7.63
N THR A 182 14.59 4.57 -7.16
CA THR A 182 15.21 4.56 -5.82
C THR A 182 16.19 5.72 -5.70
N LYS A 183 16.22 6.37 -4.53
CA LYS A 183 17.09 7.53 -4.31
C LYS A 183 18.56 7.15 -4.29
N ARG A 184 18.89 5.96 -3.78
CA ARG A 184 20.26 5.47 -3.64
C ARG A 184 20.98 5.21 -4.96
N ASP A 185 20.37 4.46 -5.88
CA ASP A 185 21.04 3.94 -7.08
C ASP A 185 20.19 4.00 -8.35
N GLY A 186 19.10 4.76 -8.36
CA GLY A 186 18.33 5.05 -9.56
C GLY A 186 17.59 3.86 -10.19
N ARG A 187 17.43 2.75 -9.46
CA ARG A 187 16.64 1.59 -9.92
C ARG A 187 15.18 1.98 -10.08
N VAL A 188 14.60 1.62 -11.21
CA VAL A 188 13.20 1.90 -11.51
C VAL A 188 12.29 1.17 -10.54
N TYR A 189 11.24 1.84 -10.09
CA TYR A 189 10.14 1.21 -9.39
C TYR A 189 9.38 0.25 -10.32
N PRO A 190 8.94 -0.93 -9.83
CA PRO A 190 8.11 -1.80 -10.64
C PRO A 190 6.74 -1.14 -10.89
N ARG A 191 6.18 -1.27 -12.09
CA ARG A 191 4.86 -0.67 -12.45
C ARG A 191 3.72 -1.00 -11.48
N ARG A 192 3.86 -2.03 -10.66
CA ARG A 192 2.88 -2.36 -9.61
C ARG A 192 2.62 -1.20 -8.66
N VAL A 193 3.61 -0.34 -8.39
CA VAL A 193 3.40 0.86 -7.55
C VAL A 193 2.39 1.82 -8.19
N HIS A 194 2.36 1.90 -9.52
CA HIS A 194 1.39 2.70 -10.28
C HIS A 194 -0.02 2.11 -10.20
N ARG A 195 -0.15 0.77 -10.24
CA ARG A 195 -1.44 0.10 -10.00
C ARG A 195 -2.00 0.41 -8.61
N VAL A 196 -1.13 0.48 -7.60
CA VAL A 196 -1.53 0.89 -6.24
C VAL A 196 -1.99 2.36 -6.24
N ALA A 197 -1.30 3.26 -6.96
CA ALA A 197 -1.72 4.65 -7.10
C ALA A 197 -3.11 4.76 -7.76
N ALA A 198 -3.37 3.99 -8.82
CA ALA A 198 -4.66 3.94 -9.49
C ALA A 198 -5.78 3.42 -8.59
N ALA A 199 -5.51 2.36 -7.81
CA ALA A 199 -6.45 1.84 -6.83
C ALA A 199 -6.80 2.87 -5.75
N ARG A 200 -5.79 3.57 -5.20
CA ARG A 200 -6.01 4.64 -4.21
C ARG A 200 -6.84 5.78 -4.80
N ARG A 201 -6.54 6.20 -6.03
CA ARG A 201 -7.29 7.27 -6.71
C ARG A 201 -8.74 6.88 -6.98
N ALA A 202 -8.99 5.66 -7.44
CA ALA A 202 -10.34 5.15 -7.66
C ALA A 202 -11.14 5.15 -6.34
N HIS A 203 -10.54 4.66 -5.26
CA HIS A 203 -11.17 4.65 -3.94
C HIS A 203 -11.51 6.07 -3.43
N GLU A 204 -10.62 7.05 -3.60
CA GLU A 204 -10.91 8.46 -3.24
C GLU A 204 -12.14 9.01 -3.96
N LEU A 205 -12.33 8.66 -5.23
CA LEU A 205 -13.48 9.09 -6.03
C LEU A 205 -14.78 8.42 -5.55
N GLU A 206 -14.72 7.13 -5.21
CA GLU A 206 -15.88 6.41 -4.64
C GLU A 206 -16.24 6.93 -3.24
N ALA A 207 -15.25 7.19 -2.39
CA ALA A 207 -15.45 7.77 -1.06
C ALA A 207 -16.05 9.18 -1.11
N ALA A 208 -15.87 9.91 -2.21
CA ALA A 208 -16.52 11.20 -2.46
C ALA A 208 -17.97 11.07 -2.97
N GLY A 209 -18.50 9.85 -3.08
CA GLY A 209 -19.86 9.55 -3.53
C GLY A 209 -20.01 9.30 -5.04
N GLY A 210 -18.89 9.19 -5.77
CA GLY A 210 -18.87 8.83 -7.19
C GLY A 210 -18.85 7.32 -7.44
N SER A 211 -18.87 6.94 -8.72
CA SER A 211 -18.58 5.57 -9.18
C SER A 211 -17.25 5.61 -9.92
N ALA A 212 -16.30 4.74 -9.55
CA ALA A 212 -14.98 4.73 -10.19
C ALA A 212 -14.66 3.38 -10.85
N ARG A 213 -13.90 3.43 -11.94
CA ARG A 213 -13.33 2.25 -12.62
C ARG A 213 -11.88 2.52 -12.97
N ILE A 214 -11.09 1.45 -13.12
CA ILE A 214 -9.70 1.54 -13.58
C ILE A 214 -9.62 0.95 -14.97
N ALA A 215 -9.09 1.71 -15.92
CA ALA A 215 -8.83 1.25 -17.28
C ALA A 215 -7.33 1.26 -17.58
N VAL A 216 -6.89 0.30 -18.39
CA VAL A 216 -5.52 0.28 -18.90
C VAL A 216 -5.48 1.09 -20.20
N VAL A 217 -4.56 2.03 -20.29
CA VAL A 217 -4.26 2.70 -21.56
C VAL A 217 -3.31 1.85 -22.38
N ASP A 218 -3.65 1.62 -23.65
CA ASP A 218 -2.75 0.97 -24.60
C ASP A 218 -1.54 1.87 -24.82
N ALA A 219 -0.34 1.29 -24.73
CA ALA A 219 0.89 2.02 -25.00
C ALA A 219 0.94 2.38 -26.50
N GLN A 220 0.94 3.68 -26.80
CA GLN A 220 1.37 4.21 -28.10
C GLN A 220 2.89 4.23 -28.21
#